data_AF-A0A7W0RJ64-F1
#
_entry.id   AF-A0A7W0RJ64-F1
#
_cell.length_a   1.000
_cell.length_b   1.000
_cell.length_c   1.000
_cell.angle_alpha   90.00
_cell.angle_beta   90.00
_cell.angle_gamma   90.00
#
_symmetry.space_group_name_H-M   'P 1'
#
loop_
_entity.id
_entity.type
_entity.pdbx_description
1 polymer ?
#
loop_
_entity_poly.entity_id
_entity_poly.type
_entity_poly.pdbx_seq_one_letter_code
_entity_poly.pdbx_strand_id
1 'polypeptide(L)'
;HLQELLASSPEAIEDGLVLVRREYPTAIGPVDLVCRDADGTVVAVEVKRRGEIDGVEQLTRYVERLSLDSSLGLVRGVFVAQRVKPQARILAEARGYRCVEVDYDTLRGMAPDDLRLF
;
A
#
# COMPACT_ATOMS: atom_id res chain seq x y z
N HIS A 1 5.48 7.97 9.19
CA HIS A 1 5.15 9.16 8.38
C HIS A 1 4.59 8.86 7.00
N LEU A 2 5.32 8.32 6.00
CA LEU A 2 4.72 8.10 4.66
C LEU A 2 3.45 7.22 4.72
N GLN A 3 3.50 6.11 5.46
CA GLN A 3 2.32 5.28 5.72
C GLN A 3 1.17 6.04 6.41
N GLU A 4 1.48 6.96 7.33
CA GLU A 4 0.47 7.75 8.07
C GLU A 4 -0.22 8.77 7.15
N LEU A 5 0.56 9.42 6.27
CA LEU A 5 0.04 10.33 5.26
C LEU A 5 -0.88 9.58 4.29
N LEU A 6 -0.42 8.44 3.77
CA LEU A 6 -1.22 7.61 2.86
C LEU A 6 -2.46 7.01 3.52
N ALA A 7 -2.39 6.67 4.80
CA ALA A 7 -3.57 6.24 5.56
C ALA A 7 -4.60 7.37 5.73
N SER A 8 -4.14 8.62 5.82
CA SER A 8 -5.00 9.80 5.95
C SER A 8 -5.57 10.27 4.61
N SER A 9 -4.89 9.97 3.51
CA SER A 9 -5.32 10.27 2.13
C SER A 9 -5.15 9.06 1.21
N PRO A 10 -5.94 7.96 1.37
CA PRO A 10 -5.77 6.75 0.56
C PRO A 10 -6.03 6.96 -0.94
N GLU A 11 -6.82 7.98 -1.28
CA GLU A 11 -7.06 8.44 -2.66
C GLU A 11 -5.79 8.82 -3.43
N ALA A 12 -4.71 9.20 -2.74
CA ALA A 12 -3.41 9.43 -3.38
C ALA A 12 -2.77 8.15 -3.94
N ILE A 13 -3.25 6.96 -3.53
CA ILE A 13 -2.86 5.66 -4.07
C ILE A 13 -3.77 5.32 -5.26
N GLU A 14 -5.07 5.42 -5.06
CA GLU A 14 -6.09 5.07 -6.04
C GLU A 14 -7.41 5.76 -5.71
N ASP A 15 -8.09 6.30 -6.73
CA ASP A 15 -9.38 6.96 -6.56
C ASP A 15 -10.41 6.00 -5.93
N GLY A 16 -11.16 6.49 -4.94
CA GLY A 16 -12.17 5.70 -4.24
C GLY A 16 -11.63 4.66 -3.25
N LEU A 17 -10.31 4.63 -3.02
CA LEU A 17 -9.72 3.76 -2.01
C LEU A 17 -10.08 4.24 -0.59
N VAL A 18 -10.52 3.31 0.26
CA VAL A 18 -10.89 3.57 1.66
C VAL A 18 -10.02 2.72 2.58
N LEU A 19 -9.39 3.36 3.57
CA LEU A 19 -8.60 2.67 4.58
C LEU A 19 -9.48 1.75 5.42
N VAL A 20 -9.11 0.47 5.51
CA VAL A 20 -9.70 -0.46 6.49
C VAL A 20 -8.86 -0.44 7.76
N ARG A 21 -7.54 -0.62 7.63
CA ARG A 21 -6.64 -0.68 8.78
C ARG A 21 -5.19 -0.42 8.37
N ARG A 22 -4.45 0.25 9.26
CA ARG A 22 -2.98 0.33 9.23
C ARG A 22 -2.37 -0.83 9.99
N GLU A 23 -1.19 -1.28 9.56
CA GLU A 23 -0.44 -2.35 10.23
C GLU A 23 -1.34 -3.56 10.50
N TYR A 24 -2.05 -4.01 9.45
CA TYR A 24 -3.02 -5.09 9.56
C TYR A 24 -2.28 -6.38 9.96
N PRO A 25 -2.63 -6.99 11.12
CA PRO A 25 -1.85 -8.08 11.66
C PRO A 25 -1.97 -9.34 10.81
N THR A 26 -0.84 -10.00 10.55
CA THR A 26 -0.79 -11.34 9.97
C THR A 26 0.20 -12.22 10.73
N ALA A 27 0.21 -13.52 10.44
CA ALA A 27 1.15 -14.47 11.04
C ALA A 27 2.62 -14.24 10.62
N ILE A 28 2.87 -13.44 9.57
CA ILE A 28 4.20 -13.20 9.00
C ILE A 28 4.63 -11.73 9.12
N GLY A 29 4.01 -11.00 10.04
CA GLY A 29 4.18 -9.55 10.22
C GLY A 29 3.02 -8.74 9.65
N PRO A 30 2.91 -7.45 10.01
CA PRO A 30 1.79 -6.63 9.60
C PRO A 30 1.90 -6.23 8.12
N VAL A 31 0.75 -6.10 7.45
CA VAL A 31 0.64 -5.40 6.16
C VAL A 31 0.53 -3.91 6.43
N ASP A 32 1.31 -3.08 5.74
CA ASP A 32 1.37 -1.63 6.01
C ASP A 32 -0.03 -0.98 6.00
N LEU A 33 -0.79 -1.18 4.91
CA LEU A 33 -2.20 -0.80 4.85
C LEU A 33 -3.04 -1.92 4.23
N VAL A 34 -4.23 -2.11 4.78
CA VAL A 34 -5.32 -2.83 4.10
C VAL A 34 -6.42 -1.82 3.83
N CYS A 35 -6.88 -1.79 2.59
CA CYS A 35 -7.91 -0.89 2.09
C CYS A 35 -9.02 -1.67 1.37
N ARG A 36 -10.10 -0.97 1.01
CA ARG A 36 -11.08 -1.41 0.02
C ARG A 36 -11.16 -0.40 -1.11
N ASP A 37 -11.27 -0.88 -2.34
CA ASP A 37 -11.54 0.00 -3.47
C ASP A 37 -13.03 0.30 -3.64
N ALA A 38 -13.36 1.07 -4.68
CA ALA A 38 -14.72 1.50 -4.97
C ALA A 38 -15.72 0.34 -5.18
N ASP A 39 -15.22 -0.83 -5.62
CA ASP A 39 -16.01 -2.04 -5.81
C ASP A 39 -16.07 -2.91 -4.53
N GLY A 40 -15.40 -2.48 -3.46
CA GLY A 40 -15.33 -3.19 -2.19
C GLY A 40 -14.28 -4.30 -2.14
N THR A 41 -13.44 -4.44 -3.16
CA THR A 41 -12.37 -5.44 -3.23
C THR A 41 -11.25 -5.11 -2.24
N VAL A 42 -10.69 -6.12 -1.58
CA VAL A 42 -9.61 -5.91 -0.61
C VAL A 42 -8.30 -5.59 -1.32
N VAL A 43 -7.63 -4.55 -0.85
CA VAL A 43 -6.36 -4.06 -1.39
C VAL A 43 -5.29 -4.11 -0.30
N ALA A 44 -4.30 -4.99 -0.48
CA ALA A 44 -3.09 -4.98 0.33
C ALA A 44 -2.11 -3.95 -0.26
N VAL A 45 -1.66 -3.02 0.56
CA VAL A 45 -0.74 -1.96 0.14
C VAL A 45 0.57 -2.11 0.92
N GLU A 46 1.67 -2.18 0.20
CA GLU A 46 3.02 -2.15 0.75
C GLU A 46 3.66 -0.79 0.44
N VAL A 47 4.22 -0.12 1.45
CA VAL A 47 4.71 1.26 1.36
C VAL A 47 6.22 1.31 1.60
N LYS A 48 6.99 1.72 0.60
CA LYS A 48 8.44 1.91 0.72
C LYS A 48 8.85 3.37 0.49
N ARG A 49 9.95 3.81 1.12
CA ARG A 49 10.60 5.06 0.70
C ARG A 49 11.27 4.89 -0.67
N ARG A 50 11.95 3.75 -0.87
CA ARG A 50 12.55 3.34 -2.14
C ARG A 50 12.00 1.96 -2.50
N GLY A 51 11.33 1.86 -3.63
CA GLY A 51 10.73 0.62 -4.11
C GLY A 51 11.79 -0.29 -4.73
N GLU A 52 12.08 -1.38 -4.05
CA GLU A 52 13.05 -2.41 -4.45
C GLU A 52 12.37 -3.79 -4.53
N ILE A 53 13.10 -4.80 -5.02
CA ILE A 53 12.55 -6.16 -5.24
C ILE A 53 12.05 -6.80 -3.94
N ASP A 54 12.74 -6.57 -2.83
CA ASP A 54 12.38 -7.08 -1.51
C ASP A 54 10.98 -6.63 -1.07
N GLY A 55 10.59 -5.39 -1.37
CA GLY A 55 9.27 -4.85 -1.12
C GLY A 55 8.19 -5.54 -1.96
N VAL A 56 8.49 -5.89 -3.22
CA VAL A 56 7.56 -6.65 -4.07
C VAL A 56 7.38 -8.08 -3.55
N GLU A 57 8.47 -8.74 -3.15
CA GLU A 57 8.41 -10.07 -2.53
C GLU A 57 7.63 -10.04 -1.21
N GLN A 58 7.78 -8.97 -0.42
CA GLN A 58 7.01 -8.76 0.80
C GLN A 58 5.51 -8.61 0.51
N LEU A 59 5.13 -7.75 -0.43
CA LEU A 59 3.75 -7.62 -0.89
C LEU A 59 3.17 -8.96 -1.39
N THR A 60 3.98 -9.74 -2.12
CA THR A 60 3.58 -11.07 -2.62
C THR A 60 3.17 -11.98 -1.47
N ARG A 61 4.03 -12.12 -0.46
CA ARG A 61 3.74 -12.95 0.72
C ARG A 61 2.50 -12.47 1.47
N TYR A 62 2.26 -11.17 1.54
CA TYR A 62 1.08 -10.61 2.19
C TYR A 62 -0.21 -10.89 1.43
N VAL A 63 -0.22 -10.70 0.11
CA VAL A 63 -1.38 -11.03 -0.74
C VAL A 63 -1.70 -12.52 -0.66
N GLU A 64 -0.68 -13.39 -0.75
CA GLU A 64 -0.85 -14.83 -0.59
C GLU A 64 -1.45 -15.17 0.77
N ARG A 65 -0.91 -14.58 1.86
CA ARG A 65 -1.36 -14.86 3.23
C ARG A 65 -2.80 -14.39 3.48
N LEU A 66 -3.18 -13.23 2.97
CA LEU A 66 -4.54 -12.68 3.09
C LEU A 66 -5.53 -13.45 2.23
N SER A 67 -5.13 -13.90 1.04
CA SER A 67 -5.98 -14.70 0.14
C SER A 67 -6.35 -16.07 0.72
N LEU A 68 -5.66 -16.55 1.76
CA LEU A 68 -6.05 -17.75 2.49
C LEU A 68 -7.30 -17.56 3.35
N ASP A 69 -7.66 -16.32 3.67
CA ASP A 69 -8.88 -15.99 4.40
C ASP A 69 -10.03 -15.74 3.42
N SER A 70 -10.90 -16.74 3.25
CA SER A 70 -12.03 -16.67 2.33
C SER A 70 -13.04 -15.57 2.68
N SER A 71 -13.04 -15.06 3.92
CA SER A 71 -13.92 -13.95 4.33
C SER A 71 -13.51 -12.61 3.72
N LEU A 72 -12.26 -12.48 3.26
CA LEU A 72 -11.76 -11.28 2.60
C LEU A 72 -12.11 -11.23 1.10
N GLY A 73 -12.55 -12.34 0.51
CA GLY A 73 -12.82 -12.42 -0.91
C GLY A 73 -11.55 -12.27 -1.75
N LEU A 74 -11.65 -11.57 -2.88
CA LEU A 74 -10.51 -11.28 -3.73
C LEU A 74 -9.58 -10.25 -3.06
N VAL A 75 -8.29 -10.53 -3.05
CA VAL A 75 -7.24 -9.63 -2.56
C VAL A 75 -6.31 -9.27 -3.71
N ARG A 76 -6.12 -7.96 -3.96
CA ARG A 76 -5.10 -7.46 -4.90
C ARG A 76 -4.01 -6.69 -4.17
N GLY A 77 -2.83 -6.61 -4.80
CA GLY A 77 -1.67 -5.90 -4.27
C GLY A 77 -1.41 -4.58 -4.97
N VAL A 78 -1.06 -3.55 -4.19
CA VAL A 78 -0.53 -2.27 -4.68
C VAL A 78 0.80 -1.97 -4.01
N PHE A 79 1.83 -1.72 -4.82
CA PHE A 79 3.16 -1.36 -4.35
C PHE A 79 3.36 0.15 -4.45
N VAL A 80 3.49 0.82 -3.30
CA VAL A 80 3.60 2.28 -3.22
C VAL A 80 5.01 2.66 -2.81
N ALA A 81 5.63 3.59 -3.52
CA ALA A 81 6.88 4.19 -3.05
C ALA A 81 7.05 5.64 -3.48
N GLN A 82 8.01 6.38 -2.91
CA GLN A 82 8.37 7.69 -3.48
C GLN A 82 9.09 7.56 -4.82
N ARG A 83 9.77 6.43 -5.02
CA ARG A 83 10.42 6.07 -6.28
C ARG A 83 10.54 4.56 -6.37
N VAL A 84 10.09 3.96 -7.47
CA VAL A 84 10.21 2.51 -7.71
C VAL A 84 11.37 2.27 -8.69
N LYS A 85 12.29 1.37 -8.33
CA LYS A 85 13.38 0.98 -9.24
C LYS A 85 12.80 0.19 -10.43
N PRO A 86 13.35 0.33 -11.66
CA PRO A 86 12.83 -0.34 -12.85
C PRO A 86 12.65 -1.85 -12.69
N GLN A 87 13.61 -2.55 -12.08
CA GLN A 87 13.51 -3.99 -11.85
C GLN A 87 12.40 -4.38 -10.87
N ALA A 88 12.13 -3.54 -9.87
CA ALA A 88 11.04 -3.78 -8.92
C ALA A 88 9.69 -3.58 -9.61
N ARG A 89 9.58 -2.54 -10.46
CA ARG A 89 8.38 -2.29 -11.27
C ARG A 89 8.06 -3.47 -12.20
N ILE A 90 9.05 -3.94 -12.96
CA ILE A 90 8.91 -5.11 -13.86
C ILE A 90 8.41 -6.33 -13.07
N LEU A 91 8.99 -6.59 -11.90
CA LEU A 91 8.62 -7.75 -11.09
C LEU A 91 7.21 -7.62 -10.48
N ALA A 92 6.83 -6.43 -10.03
CA ALA A 92 5.50 -6.15 -9.49
C ALA A 92 4.43 -6.32 -10.56
N GLU A 93 4.64 -5.73 -11.75
CA GLU A 93 3.73 -5.85 -12.88
C GLU A 93 3.60 -7.30 -13.37
N ALA A 94 4.70 -8.06 -13.42
CA ALA A 94 4.68 -9.48 -13.75
C ALA A 94 3.86 -10.34 -12.75
N ARG A 95 3.68 -9.87 -11.51
CA ARG A 95 2.82 -10.49 -10.49
C ARG A 95 1.41 -9.91 -10.44
N GLY A 96 1.08 -8.98 -11.34
CA GLY A 96 -0.24 -8.33 -11.39
C GLY A 96 -0.42 -7.24 -10.34
N TYR A 97 0.66 -6.73 -9.74
CA TYR A 97 0.58 -5.61 -8.79
C TYR A 97 0.72 -4.28 -9.50
N ARG A 98 -0.13 -3.33 -9.12
CA ARG A 98 -0.02 -1.94 -9.55
C ARG A 98 1.11 -1.26 -8.78
N CYS A 99 1.98 -0.52 -9.47
CA CYS A 99 2.99 0.33 -8.84
C CYS A 99 2.51 1.78 -8.84
N VAL A 100 2.56 2.43 -7.67
CA VAL A 100 2.23 3.86 -7.51
C VAL A 100 3.44 4.60 -6.96
N GLU A 101 3.87 5.63 -7.67
CA GLU A 101 4.86 6.57 -7.14
C GLU A 101 4.15 7.77 -6.55
N VAL A 102 4.51 8.15 -5.32
CA VAL A 102 3.87 9.25 -4.58
C VAL A 102 4.87 10.34 -4.22
N ASP A 103 4.44 11.60 -4.39
CA ASP A 103 5.21 12.76 -3.96
C ASP A 103 4.96 13.02 -2.47
N TYR A 104 6.02 12.89 -1.66
CA TYR A 104 5.93 13.07 -0.21
C TYR A 104 5.58 14.51 0.19
N ASP A 105 6.12 15.51 -0.52
CA ASP A 105 5.88 16.91 -0.18
C ASP A 105 4.44 17.30 -0.50
N THR A 106 3.89 16.76 -1.60
CA THR A 106 2.47 16.90 -1.93
C THR A 106 1.58 16.25 -0.87
N LEU A 107 1.87 14.99 -0.48
CA LEU A 107 1.13 14.28 0.57
C LEU A 107 1.15 15.02 1.92
N ARG A 108 2.31 15.58 2.28
CA ARG A 108 2.47 16.32 3.53
C ARG A 108 1.67 17.63 3.51
N GLY A 109 1.59 18.31 2.36
CA GLY A 109 0.79 19.52 2.20
C GLY A 109 -0.73 19.28 2.27
N MET A 110 -1.18 18.06 1.98
CA MET A 110 -2.59 17.65 2.07
C MET A 110 -3.01 17.23 3.48
N ALA A 111 -2.07 16.81 4.32
CA ALA A 111 -2.39 16.39 5.69
C ALA A 111 -2.86 17.60 6.53
N PRO A 112 -3.89 17.42 7.38
CA PRO A 112 -4.28 18.44 8.36
C PRO A 112 -3.05 18.88 9.17
N ASP A 113 -2.97 20.17 9.51
CA ASP A 113 -1.80 20.85 10.11
C ASP A 113 -1.37 20.31 11.50
N ASP A 114 -2.01 19.23 11.99
CA ASP A 114 -1.73 18.53 13.24
C ASP A 114 -0.34 17.86 13.28
N LEU A 115 0.37 17.76 12.15
CA LEU A 115 1.73 17.19 12.09
C LEU A 115 2.85 18.25 12.29
N ARG A 116 2.52 19.47 12.72
CA ARG A 116 3.49 20.55 13.05
C ARG A 116 3.85 20.67 14.53
N LEU A 117 3.66 19.65 15.36
CA LEU A 117 4.35 19.59 16.64
C LEU A 117 5.48 18.56 16.57
N PHE A 118 6.71 19.08 16.56
CA PHE A 118 7.92 18.70 17.33
C PHE A 118 9.18 19.04 16.53
#